data_AF-A0A7S1YUE5-F1
#
_entry.id   AF-A0A7S1YUE5-F1
#
_cell.length_a   1.000
_cell.length_b   1.000
_cell.length_c   1.000
_cell.angle_alpha   90.00
_cell.angle_beta   90.00
_cell.angle_gamma   90.00
#
_symmetry.space_group_name_H-M   'P 1'
#
loop_
_entity.id
_entity.type
_entity.pdbx_description
1 polymer ?
#
loop_
_entity_poly.entity_id
_entity_poly.type
_entity_poly.pdbx_seq_one_letter_code
_entity_poly.pdbx_strand_id
1 'polypeptide(L)'
;DRSDEENEKDEATHERMWTRRHSIIPLLLSSLYICAISRMSSSESNINIPTLAIGTRIHLGKASTAPSQEKLNASISSFLRLASKCGAARAAIAVDPERKIDDYDLVSAVQSACDECVVETTSVKVDVIPVTPWNEFVPALNALVTWAACTVKAKLLLLLSAETDVDVSALHTLCTHVSNDEDDTLVAGAALPGHDYHPGTTSVPLNGRTTPWNTLAVWNVPKLALTGFPLVSDGLHTLSDGTTNGPAGVEEVATIALLQTLLSHQKAKAKLVKLDGIQWDVQWNDEQRKIWHQQKMESKVSRAHVHLELMGGAKGGTVIHI
;
A
#
# COMPACT_ATOMS: atom_id res chain seq x y z
N ASP A 1 -73.50 18.21 1.86
CA ASP A 1 -73.16 16.94 1.22
C ASP A 1 -71.77 16.55 1.74
N ARG A 2 -71.55 15.51 2.56
CA ARG A 2 -72.34 14.28 2.85
C ARG A 2 -72.67 13.46 1.59
N SER A 3 -72.32 12.18 1.46
CA SER A 3 -71.49 11.27 2.30
C SER A 3 -70.75 10.31 1.33
N ASP A 4 -70.27 9.08 1.57
CA ASP A 4 -70.33 8.02 2.61
C ASP A 4 -68.89 7.39 2.69
N GLU A 5 -68.37 6.72 3.73
CA GLU A 5 -68.83 5.71 4.71
C GLU A 5 -68.78 4.21 4.26
N GLU A 6 -68.01 3.44 5.05
CA GLU A 6 -67.99 1.98 5.34
C GLU A 6 -67.60 0.87 4.33
N ASN A 7 -66.81 -0.07 4.91
CA ASN A 7 -66.41 -1.47 4.57
C ASN A 7 -64.86 -1.58 4.56
N GLU A 8 -64.13 -2.02 5.60
CA GLU A 8 -64.41 -2.79 6.82
C GLU A 8 -64.85 -4.27 6.64
N LYS A 9 -64.22 -5.16 7.43
CA LYS A 9 -64.40 -6.63 7.56
C LYS A 9 -64.00 -7.43 6.29
N ASP A 10 -63.38 -8.61 6.38
CA ASP A 10 -63.37 -9.62 7.46
C ASP A 10 -61.98 -9.99 8.04
N GLU A 11 -62.01 -10.58 9.25
CA GLU A 11 -60.87 -11.14 9.96
C GLU A 11 -60.72 -12.68 9.79
N ALA A 12 -59.49 -13.11 9.50
CA ALA A 12 -58.78 -14.22 10.16
C ALA A 12 -59.36 -15.67 10.13
N THR A 13 -58.61 -16.53 10.85
CA THR A 13 -58.96 -17.84 11.43
C THR A 13 -58.92 -19.13 10.58
N HIS A 14 -58.36 -20.16 11.22
CA HIS A 14 -58.35 -21.60 10.93
C HIS A 14 -57.67 -22.13 9.63
N GLU A 15 -57.09 -23.33 9.62
CA GLU A 15 -56.20 -24.04 10.58
C GLU A 15 -55.80 -25.43 10.00
N ARG A 16 -54.60 -25.90 10.37
CA ARG A 16 -54.24 -27.31 10.61
C ARG A 16 -54.27 -28.36 9.47
N MET A 17 -53.56 -29.46 9.79
CA MET A 17 -53.79 -30.85 9.33
C MET A 17 -53.69 -31.16 7.83
N TRP A 18 -52.45 -31.40 7.40
CA TRP A 18 -52.10 -32.77 7.01
C TRP A 18 -51.01 -33.30 7.96
N THR A 19 -51.15 -34.55 8.42
CA THR A 19 -50.32 -35.10 9.51
C THR A 19 -49.91 -36.54 9.30
N ARG A 20 -48.59 -36.80 9.45
CA ARG A 20 -47.96 -38.13 9.64
C ARG A 20 -48.01 -39.01 8.36
N ARG A 21 -47.15 -40.01 8.17
CA ARG A 21 -46.51 -40.92 9.16
C ARG A 21 -45.09 -41.39 8.77
N HIS A 22 -44.21 -41.41 9.78
CA HIS A 22 -43.20 -42.48 10.08
C HIS A 22 -41.98 -42.61 9.12
N SER A 23 -40.76 -42.99 9.56
CA SER A 23 -40.22 -43.24 10.92
C SER A 23 -38.68 -43.44 10.97
N ILE A 24 -38.08 -43.27 12.16
CA ILE A 24 -36.92 -44.04 12.72
C ILE A 24 -35.49 -43.81 12.12
N ILE A 25 -34.81 -42.77 12.63
CA ILE A 25 -33.56 -42.76 13.48
C ILE A 25 -32.98 -44.17 13.84
N PRO A 26 -31.65 -44.47 13.97
CA PRO A 26 -30.55 -43.61 14.51
C PRO A 26 -29.11 -43.71 13.91
N LEU A 27 -28.22 -42.84 14.43
CA LEU A 27 -26.79 -43.01 14.81
C LEU A 27 -25.84 -43.93 14.02
N LEU A 28 -24.68 -43.35 13.65
CA LEU A 28 -23.38 -43.87 14.08
C LEU A 28 -22.47 -42.71 14.52
N LEU A 29 -21.86 -42.84 15.70
CA LEU A 29 -20.84 -41.94 16.26
C LEU A 29 -19.59 -42.76 16.59
N SER A 30 -18.47 -42.07 16.84
CA SER A 30 -17.21 -42.58 17.41
C SER A 30 -16.48 -43.73 16.68
N SER A 31 -15.37 -43.37 16.02
CA SER A 31 -14.07 -44.02 16.22
C SER A 31 -12.95 -43.04 15.84
N LEU A 32 -11.69 -43.40 16.11
CA LEU A 32 -10.47 -42.65 15.77
C LEU A 32 -10.32 -41.26 16.42
N TYR A 33 -10.48 -41.21 17.74
CA TYR A 33 -9.48 -40.53 18.56
C TYR A 33 -8.49 -41.58 19.10
N ILE A 34 -7.37 -41.15 19.68
CA ILE A 34 -6.24 -42.00 20.12
C ILE A 34 -5.38 -42.56 18.96
N CYS A 35 -4.55 -41.69 18.39
CA CYS A 35 -3.12 -41.92 18.48
C CYS A 35 -2.50 -40.69 19.14
N ALA A 36 -1.76 -40.86 20.24
CA ALA A 36 -1.49 -39.79 21.19
C ALA A 36 0.00 -39.43 21.27
N ILE A 37 0.25 -38.13 21.48
CA ILE A 37 1.43 -37.57 22.19
C ILE A 37 2.80 -38.09 21.72
N SER A 38 3.44 -37.35 20.81
CA SER A 38 4.91 -37.17 20.81
C SER A 38 5.35 -35.96 19.97
N ARG A 39 4.98 -34.76 20.42
CA ARG A 39 5.64 -33.48 20.10
C ARG A 39 5.20 -32.36 21.05
N MET A 40 5.52 -32.54 22.34
CA MET A 40 5.69 -31.38 23.23
C MET A 40 6.99 -30.68 22.82
N SER A 41 6.88 -29.70 21.93
CA SER A 41 7.95 -28.77 21.60
C SER A 41 7.44 -27.36 21.83
N SER A 42 8.33 -26.49 22.31
CA SER A 42 8.20 -25.04 22.50
C SER A 42 6.84 -24.42 22.13
N SER A 43 6.16 -23.88 23.14
CA SER A 43 5.08 -22.91 22.94
C SER A 43 5.65 -21.55 22.51
N GLU A 44 6.30 -21.52 21.35
CA GLU A 44 6.46 -20.28 20.59
C GLU A 44 5.05 -19.80 20.23
N SER A 45 4.72 -18.59 20.66
CA SER A 45 3.55 -17.89 20.16
C SER A 45 3.74 -17.69 18.66
N ASN A 46 3.03 -18.46 17.84
CA ASN A 46 2.94 -18.22 16.40
C ASN A 46 2.32 -16.82 16.19
N ILE A 47 3.17 -15.81 16.12
CA ILE A 47 2.79 -14.45 15.72
C ILE A 47 2.30 -14.61 14.29
N ASN A 48 0.98 -14.53 14.11
CA ASN A 48 0.34 -14.67 12.80
C ASN A 48 0.54 -13.38 12.01
N ILE A 49 1.80 -13.14 11.58
CA ILE A 49 2.22 -11.96 10.83
C ILE A 49 1.30 -11.85 9.60
N PRO A 50 0.54 -10.74 9.45
CA PRO A 50 -0.37 -10.59 8.33
C PRO A 50 0.38 -10.74 7.00
N THR A 51 -0.20 -11.49 6.06
CA THR A 51 0.40 -11.77 4.75
C THR A 51 0.90 -10.48 4.10
N LEU A 52 2.22 -10.35 4.01
CA LEU A 52 2.91 -9.17 3.49
C LEU A 52 3.24 -9.37 2.02
N ALA A 53 2.80 -8.45 1.19
CA ALA A 53 3.32 -8.23 -0.16
C ALA A 53 4.35 -7.09 -0.12
N ILE A 54 5.36 -7.13 -1.00
CA ILE A 54 6.30 -6.03 -1.20
C ILE A 54 6.31 -5.61 -2.67
N GLY A 55 6.27 -4.30 -2.91
CA GLY A 55 6.19 -3.72 -4.25
C GLY A 55 7.20 -2.58 -4.45
N THR A 56 7.79 -2.53 -5.64
CA THR A 56 8.59 -1.39 -6.12
C THR A 56 8.25 -1.04 -7.57
N ARG A 57 8.72 0.11 -8.06
CA ARG A 57 8.48 0.61 -9.42
C ARG A 57 9.78 1.03 -10.10
N ILE A 58 10.00 0.61 -11.35
CA ILE A 58 11.20 0.91 -12.15
C ILE A 58 10.78 1.51 -13.50
N HIS A 59 11.40 2.63 -13.86
CA HIS A 59 11.18 3.35 -15.12
C HIS A 59 12.45 4.08 -15.54
N LEU A 60 12.60 4.36 -16.83
CA LEU A 60 13.73 5.14 -17.36
C LEU A 60 13.55 6.65 -17.12
N GLY A 61 12.31 7.12 -16.96
CA GLY A 61 12.00 8.53 -16.67
C GLY A 61 12.51 9.47 -17.77
N LYS A 62 13.61 10.18 -17.49
CA LYS A 62 14.30 11.10 -18.42
C LYS A 62 15.75 10.68 -18.70
N ALA A 63 16.11 9.42 -18.49
CA ALA A 63 17.44 8.89 -18.79
C ALA A 63 17.69 8.88 -20.31
N SER A 64 18.81 9.43 -20.74
CA SER A 64 19.28 9.41 -22.14
C SER A 64 20.16 8.20 -22.47
N THR A 65 20.52 7.39 -21.46
CA THR A 65 21.31 6.17 -21.59
C THR A 65 20.70 5.06 -20.75
N ALA A 66 20.77 3.83 -21.26
CA ALA A 66 20.28 2.66 -20.53
C ALA A 66 21.14 2.42 -19.26
N PRO A 67 20.54 1.97 -18.14
CA PRO A 67 21.31 1.53 -16.98
C PRO A 67 22.12 0.27 -17.36
N SER A 68 23.32 0.12 -16.79
CA SER A 68 24.07 -1.13 -16.94
C SER A 68 23.31 -2.28 -16.27
N GLN A 69 23.34 -3.46 -16.89
CA GLN A 69 22.69 -4.66 -16.34
C GLN A 69 23.22 -4.97 -14.93
N GLU A 70 24.53 -4.79 -14.69
CA GLU A 70 25.16 -4.89 -13.37
C GLU A 70 24.47 -4.01 -12.30
N LYS A 71 24.17 -2.74 -12.61
CA LYS A 71 23.48 -1.84 -11.68
C LYS A 71 22.03 -2.29 -11.42
N LEU A 72 21.35 -2.76 -12.47
CA LEU A 72 19.98 -3.25 -12.38
C LEU A 72 19.90 -4.53 -11.53
N ASN A 73 20.79 -5.49 -11.79
CA ASN A 73 20.98 -6.72 -11.02
C ASN A 73 21.29 -6.41 -9.55
N ALA A 74 22.19 -5.47 -9.25
CA ALA A 74 22.54 -5.12 -7.87
C ALA A 74 21.33 -4.53 -7.10
N SER A 75 20.56 -3.64 -7.73
CA SER A 75 19.35 -3.05 -7.13
C SER A 75 18.25 -4.09 -6.90
N ILE A 76 18.00 -4.96 -7.88
CA ILE A 76 16.99 -6.03 -7.78
C ILE A 76 17.43 -7.11 -6.78
N SER A 77 18.71 -7.50 -6.74
CA SER A 77 19.25 -8.41 -5.72
C SER A 77 19.05 -7.84 -4.31
N SER A 78 19.28 -6.54 -4.11
CA SER A 78 19.03 -5.89 -2.82
C SER A 78 17.55 -5.94 -2.43
N PHE A 79 16.65 -5.54 -3.35
CA PHE A 79 15.20 -5.58 -3.16
C PHE A 79 14.68 -6.98 -2.81
N LEU A 80 15.07 -8.00 -3.57
CA LEU A 80 14.61 -9.39 -3.35
C LEU A 80 15.22 -10.01 -2.09
N ARG A 81 16.47 -9.66 -1.75
CA ARG A 81 17.11 -10.08 -0.49
C ARG A 81 16.40 -9.48 0.71
N LEU A 82 15.98 -8.22 0.64
CA LEU A 82 15.20 -7.56 1.68
C LEU A 82 13.79 -8.16 1.78
N ALA A 83 13.11 -8.41 0.66
CA ALA A 83 11.84 -9.13 0.59
C ALA A 83 11.90 -10.50 1.29
N SER A 84 12.97 -11.26 1.02
CA SER A 84 13.22 -12.56 1.64
C SER A 84 13.55 -12.48 3.13
N LYS A 85 14.21 -11.40 3.58
CA LYS A 85 14.52 -11.17 4.99
C LYS A 85 13.32 -10.71 5.82
N CYS A 86 12.41 -9.90 5.27
CA CYS A 86 11.21 -9.42 5.96
C CYS A 86 10.01 -10.38 5.89
N GLY A 87 10.20 -11.58 5.34
CA GLY A 87 9.15 -12.60 5.26
C GLY A 87 8.00 -12.25 4.30
N ALA A 88 8.25 -11.44 3.27
CA ALA A 88 7.25 -11.13 2.27
C ALA A 88 6.81 -12.41 1.53
N ALA A 89 5.51 -12.65 1.45
CA ALA A 89 4.94 -13.84 0.80
C ALA A 89 5.15 -13.84 -0.72
N ARG A 90 5.30 -12.65 -1.31
CA ARG A 90 5.61 -12.43 -2.73
C ARG A 90 6.13 -11.00 -2.93
N ALA A 91 6.96 -10.81 -3.96
CA ALA A 91 7.44 -9.50 -4.40
C ALA A 91 6.88 -9.14 -5.78
N ALA A 92 6.75 -7.84 -6.07
CA ALA A 92 6.46 -7.36 -7.42
C ALA A 92 7.28 -6.14 -7.80
N ILE A 93 7.58 -6.05 -9.09
CA ILE A 93 8.22 -4.90 -9.72
C ILE A 93 7.28 -4.39 -10.81
N ALA A 94 6.69 -3.21 -10.61
CA ALA A 94 5.99 -2.50 -11.68
C ALA A 94 7.02 -1.88 -12.62
N VAL A 95 6.91 -2.15 -13.92
CA VAL A 95 7.89 -1.70 -14.94
C VAL A 95 7.21 -0.92 -16.05
N ASP A 96 7.85 0.18 -16.45
CA ASP A 96 7.49 1.00 -17.60
C ASP A 96 7.84 0.27 -18.91
N PRO A 97 6.84 -0.14 -19.73
CA PRO A 97 7.07 -0.85 -20.99
C PRO A 97 7.29 0.12 -22.16
N GLU A 98 7.28 1.44 -21.95
CA GLU A 98 7.49 2.41 -23.02
C GLU A 98 8.97 2.44 -23.43
N ARG A 99 9.23 2.17 -24.71
CA ARG A 99 10.58 2.14 -25.29
C ARG A 99 11.14 3.56 -25.41
N LYS A 100 11.69 4.08 -24.31
CA LYS A 100 12.28 5.42 -24.20
C LYS A 100 13.72 5.53 -24.72
N ILE A 101 14.38 4.40 -25.00
CA ILE A 101 15.76 4.31 -25.49
C ILE A 101 15.80 3.25 -26.60
N ASP A 102 16.48 3.56 -27.71
CA ASP A 102 16.63 2.62 -28.81
C ASP A 102 17.41 1.36 -28.38
N ASP A 103 16.99 0.21 -28.92
CA ASP A 103 17.56 -1.12 -28.67
C ASP A 103 17.69 -1.55 -27.20
N TYR A 104 16.94 -0.89 -26.30
CA TYR A 104 16.78 -1.28 -24.90
C TYR A 104 15.31 -1.55 -24.54
N ASP A 105 15.04 -2.72 -23.94
CA ASP A 105 13.76 -3.09 -23.35
C ASP A 105 13.93 -3.25 -21.84
N LEU A 106 13.33 -2.34 -21.08
CA LEU A 106 13.38 -2.34 -19.62
C LEU A 106 12.67 -3.55 -19.00
N VAL A 107 11.58 -4.04 -19.61
CA VAL A 107 10.83 -5.19 -19.09
C VAL A 107 11.67 -6.45 -19.20
N SER A 108 12.27 -6.70 -20.37
CA SER A 108 13.19 -7.83 -20.56
C SER A 108 14.43 -7.70 -19.67
N ALA A 109 15.02 -6.50 -19.53
CA ALA A 109 16.20 -6.29 -18.67
C ALA A 109 15.90 -6.52 -17.17
N VAL A 110 14.72 -6.11 -16.69
CA VAL A 110 14.25 -6.39 -15.32
C VAL A 110 13.96 -7.88 -15.13
N GLN A 111 13.35 -8.54 -16.12
CA GLN A 111 13.07 -9.98 -16.04
C GLN A 111 14.36 -10.80 -15.93
N SER A 112 15.37 -10.54 -16.79
CA SER A 112 16.69 -11.19 -16.69
C SER A 112 17.35 -10.96 -15.33
N ALA A 113 17.30 -9.73 -14.80
CA ALA A 113 17.83 -9.41 -13.47
C ALA A 113 17.13 -10.18 -12.35
N CYS A 114 15.81 -10.36 -12.45
CA CYS A 114 15.05 -11.19 -11.52
C CYS A 114 15.44 -12.68 -11.62
N ASP A 115 15.54 -13.21 -12.83
CA ASP A 115 15.84 -14.62 -13.06
C ASP A 115 17.26 -14.98 -12.59
N GLU A 116 18.25 -14.11 -12.82
CA GLU A 116 19.60 -14.24 -12.27
C GLU A 116 19.60 -14.23 -10.73
N CYS A 117 18.84 -13.32 -10.09
CA CYS A 117 18.79 -13.21 -8.63
C CYS A 117 18.10 -14.41 -7.93
N VAL A 118 17.10 -15.01 -8.58
CA VAL A 118 16.34 -16.16 -8.06
C VAL A 118 17.18 -17.43 -8.00
N VAL A 119 18.20 -17.58 -8.86
CA VAL A 119 19.11 -18.74 -8.86
C VAL A 119 20.01 -18.78 -7.62
N GLU A 120 20.40 -17.62 -7.07
CA GLU A 120 21.49 -17.57 -6.08
C GLU A 120 21.08 -17.40 -4.60
N THR A 121 20.04 -16.62 -4.27
CA THR A 121 19.92 -16.10 -2.89
C THR A 121 18.54 -15.96 -2.23
N THR A 122 17.40 -16.14 -2.90
CA THR A 122 16.09 -15.80 -2.31
C THR A 122 15.01 -16.88 -2.47
N SER A 123 14.13 -17.00 -1.48
CA SER A 123 12.96 -17.90 -1.51
C SER A 123 11.66 -17.23 -1.93
N VAL A 124 11.67 -15.90 -2.14
CA VAL A 124 10.49 -15.10 -2.43
C VAL A 124 10.29 -15.03 -3.94
N LYS A 125 9.16 -15.54 -4.42
CA LYS A 125 8.77 -15.34 -5.82
C LYS A 125 8.55 -13.85 -6.10
N VAL A 126 9.18 -13.37 -7.16
CA VAL A 126 8.91 -12.07 -7.78
C VAL A 126 7.98 -12.22 -8.99
N ASP A 127 7.13 -11.22 -9.22
CA ASP A 127 6.45 -11.00 -10.50
C ASP A 127 6.89 -9.66 -11.11
N VAL A 128 7.24 -9.66 -12.40
CA VAL A 128 7.41 -8.43 -13.18
C VAL A 128 6.06 -8.03 -13.77
N ILE A 129 5.66 -6.78 -13.58
CA ILE A 129 4.34 -6.26 -13.99
C ILE A 129 4.55 -5.09 -14.97
N PRO A 130 4.43 -5.30 -16.29
CA PRO A 130 4.42 -4.21 -17.26
C PRO A 130 3.16 -3.35 -17.07
N VAL A 131 3.31 -2.03 -16.92
CA VAL A 131 2.18 -1.11 -16.67
C VAL A 131 2.09 -0.08 -17.78
N THR A 132 0.99 -0.13 -18.55
CA THR A 132 0.68 0.86 -19.60
C THR A 132 -0.76 1.37 -19.45
N PRO A 133 -1.00 2.70 -19.53
CA PRO A 133 0.01 3.76 -19.59
C PRO A 133 0.77 3.89 -18.26
N TRP A 134 2.04 4.33 -18.31
CA TRP A 134 2.86 4.54 -17.10
C TRP A 134 2.53 5.87 -16.39
N ASN A 135 2.32 6.93 -17.18
CA ASN A 135 2.17 8.31 -16.74
C ASN A 135 3.31 8.78 -15.81
N GLU A 136 2.99 9.33 -14.65
CA GLU A 136 3.96 9.91 -13.71
C GLU A 136 4.15 9.01 -12.47
N PHE A 137 3.07 8.64 -11.78
CA PHE A 137 3.18 7.91 -10.49
C PHE A 137 2.08 6.87 -10.24
N VAL A 138 0.83 7.16 -10.60
CA VAL A 138 -0.35 6.46 -10.05
C VAL A 138 -0.63 5.10 -10.69
N PRO A 139 -0.55 4.91 -12.03
CA PRO A 139 -0.82 3.61 -12.66
C PRO A 139 0.05 2.48 -12.11
N ALA A 140 1.35 2.74 -11.96
CA ALA A 140 2.31 1.77 -11.42
C ALA A 140 1.95 1.31 -9.99
N LEU A 141 1.48 2.24 -9.15
CA LEU A 141 1.08 1.92 -7.79
C LEU A 141 -0.27 1.19 -7.73
N ASN A 142 -1.24 1.58 -8.54
CA ASN A 142 -2.54 0.90 -8.58
C ASN A 142 -2.43 -0.53 -9.16
N ALA A 143 -1.46 -0.78 -10.04
CA ALA A 143 -1.08 -2.14 -10.44
C ALA A 143 -0.55 -2.96 -9.24
N LEU A 144 0.33 -2.40 -8.41
CA LEU A 144 0.84 -3.06 -7.20
C LEU A 144 -0.27 -3.31 -6.15
N VAL A 145 -1.19 -2.37 -5.94
CA VAL A 145 -2.37 -2.56 -5.05
C VAL A 145 -3.25 -3.69 -5.56
N THR A 146 -3.56 -3.70 -6.86
CA THR A 146 -4.40 -4.73 -7.49
C THR A 146 -3.75 -6.11 -7.40
N TRP A 147 -2.44 -6.20 -7.66
CA TRP A 147 -1.66 -7.44 -7.51
C TRP A 147 -1.62 -7.92 -6.05
N ALA A 148 -1.37 -7.03 -5.09
CA ALA A 148 -1.36 -7.40 -3.67
C ALA A 148 -2.73 -7.93 -3.20
N ALA A 149 -3.82 -7.28 -3.61
CA ALA A 149 -5.19 -7.67 -3.24
C ALA A 149 -5.66 -8.95 -3.94
N CYS A 150 -5.45 -9.08 -5.26
CA CYS A 150 -6.02 -10.17 -6.06
C CYS A 150 -5.08 -11.40 -6.18
N THR A 151 -3.78 -11.17 -6.41
CA THR A 151 -2.80 -12.22 -6.72
C THR A 151 -2.10 -12.76 -5.48
N VAL A 152 -1.81 -11.90 -4.49
CA VAL A 152 -1.22 -12.31 -3.20
C VAL A 152 -2.29 -12.52 -2.12
N LYS A 153 -3.42 -11.80 -2.20
CA LYS A 153 -4.43 -11.68 -1.12
C LYS A 153 -3.80 -11.21 0.20
N ALA A 154 -2.84 -10.30 0.07
CA ALA A 154 -2.09 -9.74 1.17
C ALA A 154 -2.99 -8.88 2.09
N LYS A 155 -2.68 -8.87 3.38
CA LYS A 155 -3.22 -7.90 4.35
C LYS A 155 -2.41 -6.60 4.34
N LEU A 156 -1.10 -6.69 4.07
CA LEU A 156 -0.16 -5.57 4.09
C LEU A 156 0.58 -5.47 2.75
N LEU A 157 0.82 -4.24 2.29
CA LEU A 157 1.67 -3.94 1.14
C LEU A 157 2.76 -2.96 1.57
N LEU A 158 4.01 -3.42 1.60
CA LEU A 158 5.18 -2.57 1.72
C LEU A 158 5.52 -1.99 0.35
N LEU A 159 5.39 -0.67 0.21
CA LEU A 159 5.95 0.08 -0.90
C LEU A 159 7.34 0.58 -0.51
N LEU A 160 8.31 0.29 -1.38
CA LEU A 160 9.73 0.54 -1.15
C LEU A 160 10.39 1.05 -2.43
N SER A 161 11.24 2.09 -2.34
CA SER A 161 12.14 2.45 -3.44
C SER A 161 13.32 1.47 -3.49
N ALA A 162 13.66 0.97 -4.67
CA ALA A 162 14.80 0.07 -4.90
C ALA A 162 16.19 0.70 -4.63
N GLU A 163 16.22 2.00 -4.25
CA GLU A 163 17.39 2.74 -3.77
C GLU A 163 17.46 2.85 -2.22
N THR A 164 16.53 2.24 -1.48
CA THR A 164 16.45 2.34 -0.01
C THR A 164 17.02 1.11 0.68
N ASP A 165 18.08 1.29 1.47
CA ASP A 165 18.55 0.30 2.44
C ASP A 165 17.84 0.52 3.79
N VAL A 166 17.45 -0.57 4.46
CA VAL A 166 16.64 -0.54 5.69
C VAL A 166 16.72 -1.86 6.44
N ASP A 167 16.87 -1.77 7.76
CA ASP A 167 16.90 -2.94 8.63
C ASP A 167 15.56 -3.69 8.70
N VAL A 168 15.65 -5.01 8.84
CA VAL A 168 14.50 -5.92 8.94
C VAL A 168 13.65 -5.59 10.18
N SER A 169 14.31 -5.19 11.28
CA SER A 169 13.65 -4.72 12.50
C SER A 169 12.80 -3.47 12.26
N ALA A 170 13.31 -2.50 11.50
CA ALA A 170 12.58 -1.29 11.13
C ALA A 170 11.35 -1.61 10.26
N LEU A 171 11.46 -2.57 9.33
CA LEU A 171 10.31 -3.07 8.57
C LEU A 171 9.28 -3.79 9.45
N HIS A 172 9.71 -4.59 10.42
CA HIS A 172 8.82 -5.24 11.39
C HIS A 172 8.08 -4.21 12.26
N THR A 173 8.74 -3.13 12.69
CA THR A 173 8.10 -2.01 13.42
C THR A 173 7.02 -1.34 12.58
N LEU A 174 7.31 -1.01 11.30
CA LEU A 174 6.30 -0.45 10.39
C LEU A 174 5.11 -1.40 10.18
N CYS A 175 5.37 -2.69 9.96
CA CYS A 175 4.30 -3.68 9.84
C CYS A 175 3.45 -3.75 11.11
N THR A 176 4.08 -3.75 12.30
CA THR A 176 3.41 -3.80 13.61
C THR A 176 2.46 -2.61 13.82
N HIS A 177 2.85 -1.41 13.38
CA HIS A 177 1.99 -0.23 13.45
C HIS A 177 0.74 -0.30 12.54
N VAL A 178 0.71 -1.17 11.53
CA VAL A 178 -0.42 -1.32 10.59
C VAL A 178 -1.22 -2.62 10.85
N SER A 179 -0.57 -3.65 11.39
CA SER A 179 -1.16 -4.97 11.67
C SER A 179 -2.03 -5.02 12.92
N ASN A 180 -1.98 -4.01 13.79
CA ASN A 180 -2.84 -3.96 14.96
C ASN A 180 -4.27 -3.58 14.54
N ASP A 181 -5.14 -4.59 14.42
CA ASP A 181 -6.54 -4.44 14.03
C ASP A 181 -7.32 -3.49 14.96
N GLU A 182 -6.94 -3.35 16.25
CA GLU A 182 -7.54 -2.39 17.20
C GLU A 182 -7.14 -0.93 16.93
N ASP A 183 -5.96 -0.71 16.36
CA ASP A 183 -5.44 0.63 16.08
C ASP A 183 -5.86 1.15 14.70
N ASP A 184 -6.65 0.36 13.95
CA ASP A 184 -7.46 0.77 12.80
C ASP A 184 -6.67 1.64 11.77
N THR A 185 -5.40 1.30 11.58
CA THR A 185 -4.43 2.07 10.79
C THR A 185 -4.59 1.82 9.29
N LEU A 186 -4.34 2.86 8.49
CA LEU A 186 -4.28 2.80 7.02
C LEU A 186 -2.84 2.60 6.53
N VAL A 187 -1.89 3.39 7.07
CA VAL A 187 -0.51 3.42 6.60
C VAL A 187 0.45 3.81 7.73
N ALA A 188 1.62 3.16 7.76
CA ALA A 188 2.77 3.61 8.53
C ALA A 188 4.00 3.65 7.63
N GLY A 189 4.71 4.78 7.60
CA GLY A 189 5.96 4.92 6.84
C GLY A 189 7.04 5.63 7.63
N ALA A 190 8.27 5.52 7.15
CA ALA A 190 9.44 6.00 7.89
C ALA A 190 9.66 7.51 7.79
N ALA A 191 10.07 8.13 8.90
CA ALA A 191 10.54 9.51 8.98
C ALA A 191 11.94 9.68 8.35
N LEU A 192 12.00 9.57 7.02
CA LEU A 192 13.20 9.84 6.20
C LEU A 192 13.60 11.33 6.30
N PRO A 193 14.89 11.70 6.13
CA PRO A 193 15.27 13.11 6.07
C PRO A 193 14.52 13.90 4.99
N GLY A 194 14.23 15.17 5.27
CA GLY A 194 13.38 16.02 4.43
C GLY A 194 11.91 16.05 4.84
N HIS A 195 11.41 15.08 5.63
CA HIS A 195 10.11 15.21 6.30
C HIS A 195 10.15 16.32 7.37
N ASP A 196 9.01 16.98 7.60
CA ASP A 196 8.78 17.85 8.75
C ASP A 196 8.28 16.99 9.93
N TYR A 197 9.18 16.17 10.48
CA TYR A 197 8.86 15.30 11.60
C TYR A 197 8.82 16.08 12.92
N HIS A 198 7.80 15.83 13.74
CA HIS A 198 7.52 16.54 14.99
C HIS A 198 7.38 15.54 16.15
N PRO A 199 8.46 15.24 16.91
CA PRO A 199 8.41 14.26 17.99
C PRO A 199 7.39 14.65 19.06
N GLY A 200 6.69 13.64 19.61
CA GLY A 200 5.70 13.83 20.68
C GLY A 200 4.40 14.52 20.25
N THR A 201 4.17 14.77 18.96
CA THR A 201 2.94 15.42 18.47
C THR A 201 1.91 14.38 18.01
N THR A 202 0.81 14.28 18.75
CA THR A 202 -0.21 13.21 18.56
C THR A 202 -1.03 13.31 17.27
N SER A 203 -1.06 14.47 16.61
CA SER A 203 -1.68 14.65 15.29
C SER A 203 -1.18 15.93 14.63
N VAL A 204 -0.71 15.82 13.39
CA VAL A 204 -0.19 16.92 12.55
C VAL A 204 -1.04 17.02 11.27
N PRO A 205 -1.27 18.21 10.70
CA PRO A 205 -1.90 18.36 9.39
C PRO A 205 -1.12 17.62 8.29
N LEU A 206 -1.83 16.90 7.43
CA LEU A 206 -1.26 16.14 6.33
C LEU A 206 -0.84 17.06 5.18
N ASN A 207 0.43 17.01 4.80
CA ASN A 207 0.99 17.64 3.61
C ASN A 207 2.13 16.76 3.04
N GLY A 208 2.71 17.16 1.92
CA GLY A 208 3.75 16.38 1.23
C GLY A 208 5.08 16.19 1.98
N ARG A 209 5.26 16.79 3.17
CA ARG A 209 6.42 16.61 4.06
C ARG A 209 6.07 16.03 5.44
N THR A 210 4.80 15.97 5.82
CA THR A 210 4.33 15.28 7.06
C THR A 210 3.74 13.90 6.76
N THR A 211 3.23 13.67 5.55
CA THR A 211 2.78 12.34 5.11
C THR A 211 3.92 11.32 5.12
N PRO A 212 3.68 10.04 5.49
CA PRO A 212 4.59 8.96 5.11
C PRO A 212 4.72 8.87 3.58
N TRP A 213 5.93 8.70 3.07
CA TRP A 213 6.21 8.53 1.64
C TRP A 213 6.31 7.04 1.23
N ASN A 214 5.79 6.72 0.04
CA ASN A 214 5.91 5.41 -0.64
C ASN A 214 7.35 4.98 -0.94
N THR A 215 8.35 5.82 -0.64
CA THR A 215 9.76 5.44 -0.57
C THR A 215 10.01 4.33 0.46
N LEU A 216 9.28 4.35 1.58
CA LEU A 216 9.31 3.34 2.65
C LEU A 216 8.03 3.43 3.49
N ALA A 217 6.96 2.78 3.03
CA ALA A 217 5.65 2.78 3.71
C ALA A 217 4.91 1.44 3.59
N VAL A 218 4.34 0.98 4.70
CA VAL A 218 3.46 -0.19 4.77
C VAL A 218 2.00 0.27 4.79
N TRP A 219 1.19 -0.26 3.87
CA TRP A 219 -0.23 0.04 3.70
C TRP A 219 -1.11 -1.15 4.08
N ASN A 220 -2.27 -0.86 4.68
CA ASN A 220 -3.35 -1.81 4.91
C ASN A 220 -4.09 -2.06 3.58
N VAL A 221 -3.88 -3.23 2.97
CA VAL A 221 -4.40 -3.55 1.62
C VAL A 221 -5.93 -3.54 1.58
N PRO A 222 -6.68 -4.14 2.52
CA PRO A 222 -8.14 -4.06 2.54
C PRO A 222 -8.71 -2.63 2.54
N LYS A 223 -8.02 -1.65 3.15
CA LYS A 223 -8.44 -0.25 3.14
C LYS A 223 -7.98 0.50 1.90
N LEU A 224 -6.73 0.31 1.48
CA LEU A 224 -6.17 0.95 0.28
C LEU A 224 -6.91 0.51 -0.99
N ALA A 225 -7.32 -0.77 -1.09
CA ALA A 225 -8.05 -1.31 -2.22
C ALA A 225 -9.48 -0.75 -2.41
N LEU A 226 -10.00 0.06 -1.47
CA LEU A 226 -11.27 0.77 -1.62
C LEU A 226 -11.21 1.90 -2.66
N THR A 227 -10.01 2.45 -2.90
CA THR A 227 -9.81 3.61 -3.80
C THR A 227 -8.59 3.49 -4.70
N GLY A 228 -7.58 2.71 -4.29
CA GLY A 228 -6.22 2.88 -4.79
C GLY A 228 -5.67 4.27 -4.46
N PHE A 229 -4.60 4.63 -5.17
CA PHE A 229 -4.06 5.99 -5.23
C PHE A 229 -4.89 6.84 -6.22
N PRO A 230 -5.41 8.02 -5.83
CA PRO A 230 -6.25 8.84 -6.71
C PRO A 230 -5.51 9.49 -7.87
N LEU A 231 -6.12 9.51 -9.06
CA LEU A 231 -5.57 10.08 -10.29
C LEU A 231 -5.27 11.60 -10.25
N VAL A 232 -5.76 12.34 -9.24
CA VAL A 232 -5.38 13.76 -9.07
C VAL A 232 -3.86 13.91 -8.90
N SER A 233 -3.22 12.95 -8.23
CA SER A 233 -1.77 12.92 -8.01
C SER A 233 -0.98 12.33 -9.20
N ASP A 234 -1.65 12.01 -10.30
CA ASP A 234 -1.01 11.67 -11.58
C ASP A 234 -0.95 12.88 -12.53
N GLY A 235 -1.42 14.06 -12.07
CA GLY A 235 -1.33 15.33 -12.81
C GLY A 235 -2.33 15.52 -13.95
N LEU A 236 -3.17 14.53 -14.27
CA LEU A 236 -4.07 14.51 -15.43
C LEU A 236 -5.20 15.58 -15.43
N HIS A 237 -5.23 16.46 -14.43
CA HIS A 237 -6.20 17.55 -14.32
C HIS A 237 -5.71 18.82 -15.04
N THR A 238 -6.64 19.68 -15.44
CA THR A 238 -6.34 21.03 -15.96
C THR A 238 -6.54 22.05 -14.84
N LEU A 239 -5.62 23.01 -14.72
CA LEU A 239 -5.67 24.07 -13.71
C LEU A 239 -6.59 25.22 -14.14
N SER A 240 -6.95 26.10 -13.19
CA SER A 240 -7.87 27.23 -13.40
C SER A 240 -7.35 28.32 -14.34
N ASP A 241 -6.04 28.33 -14.62
CA ASP A 241 -5.39 29.18 -15.63
C ASP A 241 -5.40 28.55 -17.05
N GLY A 242 -5.92 27.34 -17.20
CA GLY A 242 -5.92 26.57 -18.45
C GLY A 242 -4.70 25.67 -18.65
N THR A 243 -3.76 25.61 -17.68
CA THR A 243 -2.60 24.71 -17.77
C THR A 243 -3.04 23.25 -17.74
N THR A 244 -2.84 22.56 -18.87
CA THR A 244 -3.00 21.10 -18.97
C THR A 244 -1.81 20.38 -18.34
N ASN A 245 -2.04 19.21 -17.75
CA ASN A 245 -1.07 18.46 -16.94
C ASN A 245 -0.65 19.26 -15.69
N GLY A 246 -1.60 19.38 -14.75
CA GLY A 246 -1.34 19.87 -13.40
C GLY A 246 -0.33 19.01 -12.62
N PRO A 247 0.00 19.40 -11.38
CA PRO A 247 1.03 18.74 -10.59
C PRO A 247 0.79 17.25 -10.33
N ALA A 248 1.84 16.42 -10.50
CA ALA A 248 1.85 14.99 -10.17
C ALA A 248 2.78 14.65 -8.98
N GLY A 249 2.58 13.49 -8.35
CA GLY A 249 3.30 12.97 -7.17
C GLY A 249 2.62 13.32 -5.84
N VAL A 250 3.27 13.00 -4.71
CA VAL A 250 2.70 13.10 -3.34
C VAL A 250 1.35 12.40 -3.19
N GLU A 251 1.22 11.29 -3.92
CA GLU A 251 0.06 10.41 -4.03
C GLU A 251 -0.47 9.90 -2.67
N GLU A 252 0.39 9.85 -1.66
CA GLU A 252 0.04 9.43 -0.30
C GLU A 252 -0.90 10.44 0.36
N VAL A 253 -0.72 11.74 0.08
CA VAL A 253 -1.55 12.83 0.64
C VAL A 253 -3.01 12.69 0.19
N ALA A 254 -3.22 12.57 -1.12
CA ALA A 254 -4.55 12.41 -1.70
C ALA A 254 -5.22 11.12 -1.21
N THR A 255 -4.46 10.03 -1.13
CA THR A 255 -4.94 8.70 -0.70
C THR A 255 -5.38 8.71 0.77
N ILE A 256 -4.56 9.26 1.67
CA ILE A 256 -4.86 9.34 3.10
C ILE A 256 -6.05 10.28 3.34
N ALA A 257 -6.08 11.47 2.73
CA ALA A 257 -7.18 12.42 2.91
C ALA A 257 -8.53 11.86 2.38
N LEU A 258 -8.52 11.13 1.27
CA LEU A 258 -9.70 10.45 0.74
C LEU A 258 -10.20 9.36 1.70
N LEU A 259 -9.32 8.46 2.13
CA LEU A 259 -9.70 7.34 2.99
C LEU A 259 -10.06 7.80 4.42
N GLN A 260 -9.47 8.88 4.94
CA GLN A 260 -9.92 9.53 6.17
C GLN A 260 -11.27 10.24 6.01
N THR A 261 -11.59 10.75 4.82
CA THR A 261 -12.92 11.31 4.53
C THR A 261 -13.99 10.20 4.41
N LEU A 262 -13.65 9.05 3.80
CA LEU A 262 -14.57 7.93 3.58
C LEU A 262 -14.78 7.06 4.83
N LEU A 263 -13.73 6.80 5.62
CA LEU A 263 -13.76 5.87 6.76
C LEU A 263 -13.77 6.58 8.13
N SER A 264 -13.61 7.91 8.16
CA SER A 264 -13.17 8.73 9.30
C SER A 264 -11.69 8.58 9.68
N HIS A 265 -11.09 9.65 10.19
CA HIS A 265 -9.70 9.68 10.68
C HIS A 265 -9.37 8.55 11.66
N GLN A 266 -10.33 8.12 12.48
CA GLN A 266 -10.12 7.06 13.47
C GLN A 266 -9.95 5.67 12.83
N LYS A 267 -10.54 5.42 11.66
CA LYS A 267 -10.45 4.13 10.94
C LYS A 267 -9.45 4.13 9.79
N ALA A 268 -8.77 5.25 9.58
CA ALA A 268 -7.80 5.44 8.51
C ALA A 268 -6.59 6.25 9.01
N LYS A 269 -6.09 5.92 10.21
CA LYS A 269 -4.94 6.60 10.80
C LYS A 269 -3.72 6.47 9.90
N ALA A 270 -3.04 7.58 9.62
CA ALA A 270 -1.73 7.59 8.99
C ALA A 270 -0.65 7.85 10.04
N LYS A 271 0.49 7.20 9.92
CA LYS A 271 1.62 7.31 10.85
C LYS A 271 2.91 7.62 10.11
N LEU A 272 3.64 8.63 10.58
CA LEU A 272 5.03 8.87 10.24
C LEU A 272 5.89 8.45 11.44
N VAL A 273 6.65 7.38 11.28
CA VAL A 273 7.33 6.67 12.38
C VAL A 273 8.82 6.96 12.33
N LYS A 274 9.39 7.43 13.43
CA LYS A 274 10.84 7.55 13.57
C LYS A 274 11.44 6.17 13.89
N LEU A 275 12.31 5.71 13.01
CA LEU A 275 13.00 4.43 13.13
C LEU A 275 14.50 4.67 13.30
N ASP A 276 15.11 3.89 14.18
CA ASP A 276 16.57 3.78 14.28
C ASP A 276 17.17 3.14 13.02
N GLY A 277 18.50 3.28 12.86
CA GLY A 277 19.24 2.65 11.76
C GLY A 277 19.10 3.33 10.38
N ILE A 278 18.06 4.11 10.12
CA ILE A 278 17.85 4.76 8.81
C ILE A 278 18.92 5.83 8.52
N GLN A 279 19.90 5.43 7.71
CA GLN A 279 20.86 6.29 7.04
C GLN A 279 20.31 6.65 5.65
N TRP A 280 20.05 7.94 5.40
CA TRP A 280 19.83 8.45 4.05
C TRP A 280 20.79 9.62 3.84
N ASP A 281 21.74 9.48 2.90
CA ASP A 281 22.86 10.40 2.79
C ASP A 281 22.44 11.76 2.22
N VAL A 282 22.29 12.72 3.13
CA VAL A 282 22.00 14.13 2.88
C VAL A 282 23.20 15.05 3.15
N GLN A 283 24.40 14.53 3.39
CA GLN A 283 25.60 15.32 3.69
C GLN A 283 26.30 15.78 2.40
N TRP A 284 25.64 16.68 1.66
CA TRP A 284 26.14 17.17 0.38
C TRP A 284 27.01 18.43 0.55
N ASN A 285 28.27 18.30 0.16
CA ASN A 285 29.22 19.42 0.06
C ASN A 285 28.92 20.38 -1.10
N ASP A 286 27.92 20.08 -1.93
CA ASP A 286 27.48 20.90 -3.07
C ASP A 286 26.24 21.73 -2.71
N GLU A 287 26.35 23.05 -2.85
CA GLU A 287 25.28 24.01 -2.58
C GLU A 287 24.16 23.95 -3.62
N GLN A 288 24.46 23.61 -4.89
CA GLN A 288 23.43 23.46 -5.93
C GLN A 288 22.50 22.28 -5.60
N ARG A 289 23.06 21.17 -5.13
CA ARG A 289 22.30 20.01 -4.64
C ARG A 289 21.43 20.31 -3.42
N LYS A 290 21.85 21.21 -2.52
CA LYS A 290 21.00 21.71 -1.41
C LYS A 290 19.85 22.56 -1.92
N ILE A 291 20.09 23.53 -2.80
CA ILE A 291 19.06 24.38 -3.41
C ILE A 291 18.03 23.52 -4.15
N TRP A 292 18.48 22.56 -4.96
CA TRP A 292 17.60 21.61 -5.65
C TRP A 292 16.79 20.74 -4.70
N HIS A 293 17.38 20.27 -3.59
CA HIS A 293 16.64 19.53 -2.56
C HIS A 293 15.58 20.40 -1.88
N GLN A 294 15.89 21.65 -1.55
CA GLN A 294 14.94 22.59 -0.94
C GLN A 294 13.74 22.84 -1.87
N GLN A 295 14.00 23.18 -3.14
CA GLN A 295 12.97 23.31 -4.17
C GLN A 295 12.14 22.03 -4.34
N LYS A 296 12.79 20.86 -4.29
CA LYS A 296 12.11 19.55 -4.35
C LYS A 296 11.21 19.33 -3.13
N MET A 297 11.59 19.77 -1.93
CA MET A 297 10.76 19.69 -0.73
C MET A 297 9.60 20.70 -0.74
N GLU A 298 9.84 21.95 -1.12
CA GLU A 298 8.81 22.98 -1.29
C GLU A 298 7.75 22.55 -2.32
N SER A 299 8.19 21.94 -3.43
CA SER A 299 7.29 21.35 -4.42
C SER A 299 6.41 20.24 -3.85
N LYS A 300 6.80 19.51 -2.79
CA LYS A 300 5.91 18.51 -2.18
C LYS A 300 4.75 19.19 -1.44
N VAL A 301 4.98 20.34 -0.81
CA VAL A 301 3.96 21.07 -0.04
C VAL A 301 2.95 21.74 -0.99
N SER A 302 3.42 22.42 -2.04
CA SER A 302 2.52 23.09 -2.99
C SER A 302 1.67 22.10 -3.81
N ARG A 303 2.24 20.97 -4.25
CA ARG A 303 1.49 19.91 -4.93
C ARG A 303 0.41 19.29 -4.03
N ALA A 304 0.77 18.98 -2.78
CA ALA A 304 -0.16 18.45 -1.79
C ALA A 304 -1.35 19.40 -1.55
N HIS A 305 -1.11 20.71 -1.48
CA HIS A 305 -2.15 21.72 -1.33
C HIS A 305 -3.12 21.72 -2.52
N VAL A 306 -2.61 21.74 -3.77
CA VAL A 306 -3.45 21.69 -4.99
C VAL A 306 -4.32 20.43 -5.03
N HIS A 307 -3.77 19.27 -4.68
CA HIS A 307 -4.53 18.02 -4.65
C HIS A 307 -5.65 18.05 -3.60
N LEU A 308 -5.37 18.57 -2.40
CA LEU A 308 -6.37 18.70 -1.34
C LEU A 308 -7.49 19.70 -1.68
N GLU A 309 -7.18 20.81 -2.36
CA GLU A 309 -8.21 21.75 -2.84
C GLU A 309 -9.11 21.14 -3.90
N LEU A 310 -8.52 20.49 -4.92
CA LEU A 310 -9.27 19.76 -5.97
C LEU A 310 -10.15 18.64 -5.41
N MET A 311 -9.78 18.08 -4.26
CA MET A 311 -10.56 17.07 -3.52
C MET A 311 -11.57 17.65 -2.51
N GLY A 312 -11.80 18.98 -2.54
CA GLY A 312 -12.85 19.65 -1.79
C GLY A 312 -12.40 20.51 -0.60
N GLY A 313 -11.09 20.64 -0.36
CA GLY A 313 -10.44 21.67 0.49
C GLY A 313 -10.68 21.63 2.02
N ALA A 314 -11.89 21.30 2.47
CA ALA A 314 -12.35 21.54 3.85
C ALA A 314 -12.14 20.38 4.84
N LYS A 315 -11.57 19.25 4.39
CA LYS A 315 -11.31 18.04 5.21
C LYS A 315 -9.90 17.49 4.95
N GLY A 316 -8.89 18.35 5.06
CA GLY A 316 -7.49 17.93 4.97
C GLY A 316 -7.18 16.82 5.96
N GLY A 317 -6.38 15.84 5.53
CA GLY A 317 -6.03 14.69 6.35
C GLY A 317 -5.16 15.03 7.57
N THR A 318 -4.97 14.06 8.45
CA THR A 318 -4.05 14.13 9.58
C THR A 318 -3.13 12.92 9.66
N VAL A 319 -1.95 13.12 10.24
CA VAL A 319 -0.91 12.11 10.42
C VAL A 319 -0.38 12.16 11.86
N ILE A 320 -0.18 10.99 12.45
CA ILE A 320 0.38 10.84 13.80
C ILE A 320 1.90 10.72 13.66
N HIS A 321 2.66 11.52 14.41
CA HIS A 321 4.12 11.43 14.45
C HIS A 321 4.52 10.62 15.69
N ILE A 322 5.20 9.49 15.47
CA ILE A 322 5.58 8.49 16.48
C ILE A 322 7.10 8.34 16.49
#